data_AF-A0A3D0CDU6-F1
#
_entry.id   AF-A0A3D0CDU6-F1
#
_cell.length_a   1.000
_cell.length_b   1.000
_cell.length_c   1.000
_cell.angle_alpha   90.00
_cell.angle_beta   90.00
_cell.angle_gamma   90.00
#
_symmetry.space_group_name_H-M   'P 1'
#
loop_
_entity.id
_entity.type
_entity.pdbx_description
1 polymer ?
#
loop_
_entity_poly.entity_id
_entity_poly.type
_entity_poly.pdbx_seq_one_letter_code
_entity_poly.pdbx_strand_id
1 'polypeptide(L)'
;MIKELKGKNIAIVAMGKSQLDYHLSISHSKEYDEVWAINSMCAVVKADRVFMMDPASRFFDTFDAGPQTQVMRRILPRIEIPVYSCEKDNRVPAIELFPLDEVVEKMGCGYLNNTIAYAIAFAALNEVGKINMYGADFSYSSNIHFGEMGRGCCEFWLSKCMSKGIDVAVAASSSLLDTNVSENEKLYGYHRLEDPPVVYSKNGDLKTTQFSKVEIKNEKPVGVSGRQDPIKVKTTNGLMPVEPNQY
;
A
#
# COMPACT_ATOMS: atom_id res chain seq x y z
N MET A 1 21.50 -3.94 0.50
CA MET A 1 20.87 -3.25 -0.67
C MET A 1 20.89 -4.17 -1.89
N ILE A 2 19.72 -4.53 -2.41
CA ILE A 2 19.51 -5.36 -3.60
C ILE A 2 19.41 -4.42 -4.80
N LYS A 3 20.44 -4.38 -5.65
CA LYS A 3 20.57 -3.39 -6.73
C LYS A 3 19.44 -3.49 -7.75
N GLU A 4 18.92 -4.69 -7.95
CA GLU A 4 17.87 -4.99 -8.92
C GLU A 4 16.51 -4.37 -8.53
N LEU A 5 16.32 -3.99 -7.26
CA LEU A 5 15.07 -3.39 -6.78
C LEU A 5 14.98 -1.88 -7.01
N LYS A 6 16.13 -1.22 -7.25
CA LYS A 6 16.18 0.24 -7.38
C LYS A 6 15.32 0.69 -8.57
N GLY A 7 14.43 1.66 -8.32
CA GLY A 7 13.55 2.22 -9.34
C GLY A 7 12.34 1.37 -9.73
N LYS A 8 12.17 0.14 -9.18
CA LYS A 8 11.02 -0.72 -9.50
C LYS A 8 9.67 -0.14 -9.03
N ASN A 9 8.63 -0.37 -9.81
CA ASN A 9 7.23 -0.17 -9.44
C ASN A 9 6.67 -1.42 -8.77
N ILE A 10 6.54 -1.40 -7.45
CA ILE A 10 6.14 -2.56 -6.65
C ILE A 10 4.69 -2.47 -6.17
N ALA A 11 4.06 -3.62 -5.96
CA ALA A 11 2.83 -3.75 -5.17
C ALA A 11 3.12 -4.43 -3.83
N ILE A 12 2.74 -3.80 -2.72
CA ILE A 12 2.76 -4.43 -1.40
C ILE A 12 1.32 -4.82 -1.06
N VAL A 13 1.06 -6.12 -0.92
CA VAL A 13 -0.29 -6.66 -0.71
C VAL A 13 -0.38 -7.27 0.69
N ALA A 14 -1.14 -6.58 1.56
CA ALA A 14 -1.47 -7.01 2.91
C ALA A 14 -2.87 -7.64 2.98
N MET A 15 -3.29 -8.04 4.19
CA MET A 15 -4.44 -8.93 4.39
C MET A 15 -5.79 -8.23 4.59
N GLY A 16 -5.83 -6.90 4.69
CA GLY A 16 -7.07 -6.13 4.81
C GLY A 16 -7.95 -6.24 3.56
N LYS A 17 -9.25 -5.95 3.70
CA LYS A 17 -10.26 -6.01 2.64
C LYS A 17 -9.88 -5.24 1.37
N SER A 18 -9.18 -4.11 1.48
CA SER A 18 -8.75 -3.32 0.30
C SER A 18 -7.74 -4.04 -0.59
N GLN A 19 -7.25 -5.23 -0.20
CA GLN A 19 -6.53 -6.14 -1.10
C GLN A 19 -7.34 -6.53 -2.35
N LEU A 20 -8.68 -6.43 -2.30
CA LEU A 20 -9.51 -6.65 -3.49
C LEU A 20 -9.24 -5.61 -4.58
N ASP A 21 -8.79 -4.40 -4.23
CA ASP A 21 -8.40 -3.39 -5.22
C ASP A 21 -7.13 -3.80 -5.98
N TYR A 22 -6.24 -4.60 -5.36
CA TYR A 22 -5.10 -5.21 -6.06
C TYR A 22 -5.62 -6.13 -7.16
N HIS A 23 -6.47 -7.10 -6.80
CA HIS A 23 -7.04 -8.08 -7.74
C HIS A 23 -7.78 -7.42 -8.90
N LEU A 24 -8.58 -6.39 -8.61
CA LEU A 24 -9.24 -5.58 -9.63
C LEU A 24 -8.22 -4.89 -10.55
N SER A 25 -7.13 -4.35 -9.98
CA SER A 25 -6.09 -3.71 -10.79
C SER A 25 -5.43 -4.68 -11.78
N ILE A 26 -5.15 -5.93 -11.36
CA ILE A 26 -4.54 -6.93 -12.25
C ILE A 26 -5.55 -7.34 -13.33
N SER A 27 -6.83 -7.50 -12.96
CA SER A 27 -7.89 -7.83 -13.93
C SER A 27 -8.09 -6.75 -14.99
N HIS A 28 -7.66 -5.51 -14.71
CA HIS A 28 -7.64 -4.39 -15.64
C HIS A 28 -6.24 -4.14 -16.24
N SER A 29 -5.42 -5.20 -16.32
CA SER A 29 -4.12 -5.19 -16.99
C SER A 29 -3.08 -4.23 -16.38
N LYS A 30 -3.23 -3.86 -15.10
CA LYS A 30 -2.15 -3.15 -14.40
C LYS A 30 -1.02 -4.12 -14.07
N GLU A 31 0.21 -3.73 -14.39
CA GLU A 31 1.42 -4.51 -14.16
C GLU A 31 2.28 -3.89 -13.04
N TYR A 32 3.06 -4.74 -12.37
CA TYR A 32 4.03 -4.37 -11.35
C TYR A 32 5.34 -5.12 -11.60
N ASP A 33 6.47 -4.46 -11.36
CA ASP A 33 7.79 -5.07 -11.51
C ASP A 33 8.08 -6.10 -10.42
N GLU A 34 7.48 -5.92 -9.23
CA GLU A 34 7.41 -6.93 -8.16
C GLU A 34 6.13 -6.83 -7.33
N VAL A 35 5.71 -7.97 -6.81
CA VAL A 35 4.60 -8.13 -5.86
C VAL A 35 5.13 -8.68 -4.55
N TRP A 36 4.99 -7.91 -3.47
CA TRP A 36 5.43 -8.28 -2.13
C TRP A 36 4.23 -8.61 -1.26
N ALA A 37 4.16 -9.86 -0.81
CA ALA A 37 3.07 -10.34 0.03
C ALA A 37 3.38 -10.18 1.52
N ILE A 38 2.38 -9.77 2.30
CA ILE A 38 2.47 -9.73 3.76
C ILE A 38 1.83 -10.97 4.36
N ASN A 39 2.58 -11.69 5.18
CA ASN A 39 2.19 -12.91 5.87
C ASN A 39 1.48 -13.90 4.91
N SER A 40 0.28 -14.40 5.26
CA SER A 40 -0.45 -15.38 4.45
C SER A 40 -1.00 -14.87 3.12
N MET A 41 -0.80 -13.60 2.77
CA MET A 41 -1.12 -13.13 1.43
C MET A 41 -0.32 -13.88 0.35
N CYS A 42 0.84 -14.44 0.69
CA CYS A 42 1.65 -15.26 -0.21
C CYS A 42 0.95 -16.54 -0.68
N ALA A 43 -0.13 -16.95 0.00
CA ALA A 43 -0.91 -18.13 -0.38
C ALA A 43 -1.99 -17.83 -1.43
N VAL A 44 -2.26 -16.56 -1.73
CA VAL A 44 -3.38 -16.15 -2.58
C VAL A 44 -2.97 -15.26 -3.75
N VAL A 45 -1.79 -14.64 -3.71
CA VAL A 45 -1.23 -13.88 -4.84
C VAL A 45 0.07 -14.51 -5.34
N LYS A 46 0.37 -14.31 -6.63
CA LYS A 46 1.71 -14.58 -7.18
C LYS A 46 2.66 -13.50 -6.70
N ALA A 47 3.41 -13.81 -5.65
CA ALA A 47 4.39 -12.91 -5.06
C ALA A 47 5.80 -13.19 -5.58
N ASP A 48 6.63 -12.15 -5.57
CA ASP A 48 8.08 -12.23 -5.80
C ASP A 48 8.86 -12.27 -4.48
N ARG A 49 8.26 -11.74 -3.40
CA ARG A 49 8.82 -11.74 -2.04
C ARG A 49 7.71 -11.81 -0.99
N VAL A 50 8.05 -12.34 0.18
CA VAL A 50 7.16 -12.39 1.34
C VAL A 50 7.80 -11.70 2.53
N PHE A 51 7.01 -10.94 3.27
CA PHE A 51 7.39 -10.42 4.58
C PHE A 51 6.54 -11.12 5.64
N MET A 52 7.20 -11.89 6.50
CA MET A 52 6.63 -12.64 7.61
C MET A 52 7.58 -12.45 8.80
N MET A 53 7.47 -11.31 9.46
CA MET A 53 8.42 -10.92 10.52
C MET A 53 8.31 -11.76 11.80
N ASP A 54 7.20 -12.47 11.98
CA ASP A 54 7.05 -13.44 13.06
C ASP A 54 7.97 -14.65 12.83
N PRO A 55 8.57 -15.22 13.90
CA PRO A 55 9.32 -16.46 13.79
C PRO A 55 8.44 -17.60 13.29
N ALA A 56 9.00 -18.49 12.46
CA ALA A 56 8.26 -19.60 11.86
C ALA A 56 7.62 -20.54 12.90
N SER A 57 8.22 -20.65 14.09
CA SER A 57 7.68 -21.39 15.24
C SER A 57 6.27 -20.96 15.66
N ARG A 58 5.89 -19.68 15.49
CA ARG A 58 4.52 -19.19 15.76
C ARG A 58 3.46 -19.82 14.85
N PHE A 59 3.88 -20.32 13.69
CA PHE A 59 3.01 -21.01 12.76
C PHE A 59 3.10 -22.52 12.94
N PHE A 60 4.29 -23.10 13.09
CA PHE A 60 4.46 -24.55 13.15
C PHE A 60 4.17 -25.14 14.53
N ASP A 61 4.60 -24.48 15.59
CA ASP A 61 4.62 -25.06 16.95
C ASP A 61 3.42 -24.61 17.79
N THR A 62 2.80 -23.49 17.42
CA THR A 62 1.64 -22.92 18.14
C THR A 62 0.49 -22.58 17.18
N PHE A 63 -0.53 -21.91 17.70
CA PHE A 63 -1.63 -21.31 16.93
C PHE A 63 -1.65 -19.79 17.09
N ASP A 64 -0.56 -19.20 17.58
CA ASP A 64 -0.49 -17.79 17.95
C ASP A 64 -0.57 -16.86 16.74
N ALA A 65 -0.29 -17.38 15.54
CA ALA A 65 -0.51 -16.68 14.28
C ALA A 65 -2.00 -16.56 13.89
N GLY A 66 -2.91 -17.20 14.64
CA GLY A 66 -4.35 -17.07 14.45
C GLY A 66 -4.85 -17.73 13.15
N PRO A 67 -5.83 -17.12 12.45
CA PRO A 67 -6.48 -17.72 11.27
C PRO A 67 -5.54 -18.12 10.12
N GLN A 68 -4.38 -17.47 10.02
CA GLN A 68 -3.39 -17.77 8.98
C GLN A 68 -2.52 -19.01 9.27
N THR A 69 -2.56 -19.56 10.49
CA THR A 69 -1.68 -20.67 10.93
C THR A 69 -1.69 -21.84 9.95
N GLN A 70 -2.87 -22.33 9.60
CA GLN A 70 -3.00 -23.54 8.79
C GLN A 70 -2.57 -23.34 7.33
N VAL A 71 -2.82 -22.16 6.76
CA VAL A 71 -2.37 -21.87 5.39
C VAL A 71 -0.86 -21.68 5.33
N MET A 72 -0.27 -20.99 6.31
CA MET A 72 1.18 -20.79 6.39
C MET A 72 1.94 -22.11 6.59
N ARG A 73 1.45 -23.01 7.46
CA ARG A 73 2.03 -24.36 7.61
C ARG A 73 2.11 -25.14 6.30
N ARG A 74 1.15 -24.94 5.38
CA ARG A 74 1.13 -25.62 4.08
C ARG A 74 2.05 -24.97 3.06
N ILE A 75 2.13 -23.64 3.06
CA ILE A 75 2.79 -22.87 2.00
C ILE A 75 4.28 -22.65 2.31
N LEU A 76 4.64 -22.29 3.54
CA LEU A 76 6.01 -21.95 3.90
C LEU A 76 7.04 -23.05 3.54
N PRO A 77 6.81 -24.35 3.77
CA PRO A 77 7.80 -25.37 3.42
C PRO A 77 8.04 -25.54 1.91
N ARG A 78 7.18 -24.96 1.06
CA ARG A 78 7.18 -25.11 -0.40
C ARG A 78 7.51 -23.82 -1.13
N ILE A 79 7.68 -22.71 -0.40
CA ILE A 79 7.92 -21.41 -1.00
C ILE A 79 9.39 -21.31 -1.41
N GLU A 80 9.64 -20.89 -2.65
CA GLU A 80 11.00 -20.79 -3.21
C GLU A 80 11.44 -19.33 -3.40
N ILE A 81 10.51 -18.39 -3.25
CA ILE A 81 10.79 -16.95 -3.26
C ILE A 81 11.28 -16.49 -1.88
N PRO A 82 12.09 -15.41 -1.78
CA PRO A 82 12.60 -14.91 -0.51
C PRO A 82 11.48 -14.60 0.50
N VAL A 83 11.65 -15.09 1.73
CA VAL A 83 10.76 -14.80 2.87
C VAL A 83 11.54 -14.05 3.94
N TYR A 84 11.28 -12.76 4.14
CA TYR A 84 11.94 -12.01 5.20
C TYR A 84 11.28 -12.27 6.56
N SER A 85 12.09 -12.68 7.54
CA SER A 85 11.68 -12.93 8.92
C SER A 85 12.73 -12.45 9.93
N CYS A 86 12.42 -12.53 11.22
CA CYS A 86 13.33 -12.15 12.31
C CYS A 86 14.35 -13.25 12.67
N GLU A 87 14.11 -14.50 12.27
CA GLU A 87 15.03 -15.63 12.49
C GLU A 87 14.98 -16.64 11.34
N LYS A 88 16.01 -17.48 11.21
CA LYS A 88 16.03 -18.60 10.24
C LYS A 88 15.31 -19.81 10.83
N ASP A 89 14.66 -20.61 9.99
CA ASP A 89 14.06 -21.90 10.38
C ASP A 89 14.27 -22.94 9.27
N ASN A 90 14.78 -24.13 9.62
CA ASN A 90 15.09 -25.19 8.66
C ASN A 90 13.85 -25.73 7.92
N ARG A 91 12.65 -25.56 8.48
CA ARG A 91 11.38 -25.94 7.85
C ARG A 91 10.98 -25.00 6.72
N VAL A 92 11.61 -23.84 6.63
CA VAL A 92 11.35 -22.81 5.61
C VAL A 92 12.70 -22.34 5.02
N PRO A 93 13.31 -23.14 4.12
CA PRO A 93 14.65 -22.84 3.60
C PRO A 93 14.77 -21.47 2.89
N ALA A 94 13.65 -20.96 2.35
CA ALA A 94 13.59 -19.67 1.68
C ALA A 94 13.58 -18.46 2.63
N ILE A 95 13.62 -18.65 3.95
CA ILE A 95 13.74 -17.53 4.87
C ILE A 95 15.08 -16.82 4.68
N GLU A 96 15.03 -15.51 4.48
CA GLU A 96 16.13 -14.57 4.60
C GLU A 96 15.95 -13.76 5.88
N LEU A 97 17.04 -13.49 6.61
CA LEU A 97 16.95 -12.59 7.76
C LEU A 97 16.65 -11.19 7.24
N PHE A 98 15.66 -10.54 7.83
CA PHE A 98 15.40 -9.13 7.54
C PHE A 98 16.65 -8.30 7.88
N PRO A 99 17.10 -7.39 6.99
CA PRO A 99 18.32 -6.61 7.20
C PRO A 99 18.07 -5.46 8.18
N LEU A 100 17.76 -5.79 9.44
CA LEU A 100 17.35 -4.83 10.46
C LEU A 100 18.42 -3.77 10.70
N ASP A 101 19.68 -4.18 10.88
CA ASP A 101 20.79 -3.26 11.14
C ASP A 101 20.97 -2.29 9.97
N GLU A 102 20.96 -2.77 8.72
CA GLU A 102 21.06 -1.90 7.55
C GLU A 102 19.90 -0.89 7.48
N VAL A 103 18.66 -1.32 7.78
CA VAL A 103 17.51 -0.43 7.81
C VAL A 103 17.69 0.63 8.90
N VAL A 104 18.02 0.22 10.13
CA VAL A 104 18.17 1.13 11.26
C VAL A 104 19.29 2.14 11.02
N GLU A 105 20.45 1.66 10.57
CA GLU A 105 21.65 2.50 10.34
C GLU A 105 21.46 3.44 9.15
N LYS A 106 21.13 2.91 7.96
CA LYS A 106 21.08 3.73 6.73
C LYS A 106 19.86 4.62 6.68
N MET A 107 18.76 4.21 7.32
CA MET A 107 17.56 5.03 7.40
C MET A 107 17.58 5.90 8.66
N GLY A 108 18.42 5.63 9.66
CA GLY A 108 18.44 6.38 10.92
C GLY A 108 17.13 6.27 11.71
N CYS A 109 16.45 5.13 11.67
CA CYS A 109 15.17 4.92 12.37
C CYS A 109 14.87 3.44 12.62
N GLY A 110 14.47 3.12 13.86
CA GLY A 110 14.01 1.79 14.27
C GLY A 110 12.52 1.71 14.62
N TYR A 111 11.70 2.68 14.22
CA TYR A 111 10.26 2.67 14.53
C TYR A 111 9.52 1.65 13.66
N LEU A 112 9.53 0.37 14.06
CA LEU A 112 8.95 -0.75 13.31
C LEU A 112 8.07 -1.61 14.23
N ASN A 113 6.75 -1.46 14.14
CA ASN A 113 5.80 -2.13 15.05
C ASN A 113 4.88 -3.17 14.40
N ASN A 114 4.96 -3.35 13.08
CA ASN A 114 4.16 -4.33 12.35
C ASN A 114 4.84 -4.73 11.04
N THR A 115 4.52 -5.91 10.50
CA THR A 115 5.13 -6.48 9.28
C THR A 115 5.02 -5.57 8.04
N ILE A 116 3.93 -4.80 7.90
CA ILE A 116 3.75 -3.90 6.75
C ILE A 116 4.81 -2.80 6.77
N ALA A 117 5.09 -2.22 7.95
CA ALA A 117 6.13 -1.22 8.12
C ALA A 117 7.53 -1.77 7.78
N TYR A 118 7.84 -3.03 8.09
CA TYR A 118 9.08 -3.68 7.68
C TYR A 118 9.22 -3.74 6.16
N ALA A 119 8.16 -4.10 5.44
CA ALA A 119 8.16 -4.10 3.97
C ALA A 119 8.37 -2.70 3.38
N ILE A 120 7.72 -1.67 3.95
CA ILE A 120 7.90 -0.28 3.50
C ILE A 120 9.33 0.21 3.79
N ALA A 121 9.88 -0.10 4.96
CA ALA A 121 11.25 0.26 5.30
C ALA A 121 12.27 -0.43 4.39
N PHE A 122 12.01 -1.69 4.01
CA PHE A 122 12.80 -2.42 3.04
C PHE A 122 12.72 -1.79 1.64
N ALA A 123 11.54 -1.34 1.21
CA ALA A 123 11.39 -0.57 -0.03
C ALA A 123 12.22 0.72 0.01
N ALA A 124 12.21 1.43 1.14
CA ALA A 124 12.98 2.66 1.34
C ALA A 124 14.50 2.42 1.29
N LEU A 125 14.98 1.34 1.93
CA LEU A 125 16.39 0.92 1.94
C LEU A 125 16.90 0.58 0.53
N ASN A 126 16.03 0.01 -0.31
CA ASN A 126 16.38 -0.42 -1.66
C ASN A 126 16.04 0.60 -2.76
N GLU A 127 15.56 1.79 -2.38
CA GLU A 127 15.29 2.89 -3.31
C GLU A 127 14.38 2.47 -4.48
N VAL A 128 13.29 1.74 -4.20
CA VAL A 128 12.29 1.42 -5.22
C VAL A 128 11.70 2.70 -5.83
N GLY A 129 11.19 2.64 -7.05
CA GLY A 129 10.65 3.82 -7.74
C GLY A 129 9.24 4.18 -7.31
N LYS A 130 8.40 3.17 -7.07
CA LYS A 130 6.99 3.35 -6.69
C LYS A 130 6.49 2.22 -5.80
N ILE A 131 5.70 2.55 -4.78
CA ILE A 131 5.02 1.61 -3.89
C ILE A 131 3.51 1.73 -4.12
N ASN A 132 2.84 0.62 -4.45
CA ASN A 132 1.38 0.53 -4.49
C ASN A 132 0.91 -0.32 -3.30
N MET A 133 0.32 0.30 -2.29
CA MET A 133 -0.15 -0.31 -1.05
C MET A 133 -1.59 -0.83 -1.20
N TYR A 134 -1.79 -2.10 -0.88
CA TYR A 134 -3.08 -2.77 -0.87
C TYR A 134 -3.27 -3.55 0.45
N GLY A 135 -4.50 -3.61 0.95
CA GLY A 135 -4.85 -4.41 2.15
C GLY A 135 -4.31 -3.86 3.48
N ALA A 136 -3.84 -2.61 3.52
CA ALA A 136 -3.30 -1.98 4.71
C ALA A 136 -4.39 -1.18 5.45
N ASP A 137 -5.44 -1.86 5.92
CA ASP A 137 -6.69 -1.17 6.31
C ASP A 137 -6.80 -0.74 7.75
N PHE A 138 -6.09 -1.37 8.68
CA PHE A 138 -6.07 -1.03 10.12
C PHE A 138 -7.44 -0.87 10.81
N SER A 139 -8.52 -1.32 10.18
CA SER A 139 -9.91 -1.15 10.62
C SER A 139 -10.39 -2.28 11.54
N TYR A 140 -9.58 -2.60 12.55
CA TYR A 140 -9.89 -3.64 13.52
C TYR A 140 -10.98 -3.17 14.50
N SER A 141 -12.15 -3.79 14.47
CA SER A 141 -13.28 -3.43 15.35
C SER A 141 -13.08 -3.81 16.81
N SER A 142 -12.27 -4.84 17.08
CA SER A 142 -12.03 -5.37 18.44
C SER A 142 -10.73 -4.86 19.09
N ASN A 143 -9.79 -4.33 18.30
CA ASN A 143 -8.50 -3.84 18.80
C ASN A 143 -8.06 -2.58 18.05
N ILE A 144 -8.84 -1.51 18.27
CA ILE A 144 -8.69 -0.21 17.59
C ILE A 144 -7.29 0.37 17.85
N HIS A 145 -6.83 0.37 19.11
CA HIS A 145 -5.52 0.91 19.48
C HIS A 145 -4.35 0.24 18.74
N PHE A 146 -4.38 -1.09 18.58
CA PHE A 146 -3.35 -1.78 17.80
C PHE A 146 -3.39 -1.42 16.32
N GLY A 147 -4.61 -1.27 15.77
CA GLY A 147 -4.82 -0.76 14.41
C GLY A 147 -4.23 0.64 14.22
N GLU A 148 -4.54 1.57 15.11
CA GLU A 148 -4.04 2.95 15.09
C GLU A 148 -2.51 3.02 15.19
N MET A 149 -1.92 2.27 16.12
CA MET A 149 -0.45 2.18 16.25
C MET A 149 0.20 1.64 14.98
N GLY A 150 -0.38 0.59 14.38
CA GLY A 150 0.11 0.01 13.14
C GLY A 150 0.03 0.99 11.97
N ARG A 151 -1.10 1.70 11.85
CA ARG A 151 -1.34 2.71 10.82
C ARG A 151 -0.31 3.83 10.91
N GLY A 152 -0.15 4.42 12.09
CA GLY A 152 0.79 5.53 12.30
C GLY A 152 2.25 5.15 11.99
N CYS A 153 2.66 3.91 12.25
CA CYS A 153 3.98 3.41 11.85
C CYS A 153 4.13 3.32 10.32
N CYS A 154 3.11 2.82 9.62
CA CYS A 154 3.15 2.75 8.16
C CYS A 154 3.16 4.13 7.51
N GLU A 155 2.33 5.06 7.99
CA GLU A 155 2.26 6.44 7.49
C GLU A 155 3.60 7.17 7.68
N PHE A 156 4.26 6.96 8.82
CA PHE A 156 5.61 7.48 9.07
C PHE A 156 6.63 6.97 8.04
N TRP A 157 6.65 5.66 7.76
CA TRP A 157 7.57 5.10 6.77
C TRP A 157 7.25 5.51 5.35
N LEU A 158 5.97 5.62 4.98
CA LEU A 158 5.56 6.14 3.67
C LEU A 158 6.01 7.59 3.48
N SER A 159 5.88 8.43 4.50
CA SER A 159 6.40 9.81 4.48
C SER A 159 7.91 9.85 4.21
N LYS A 160 8.67 8.92 4.78
CA LYS A 160 10.10 8.77 4.53
C LYS A 160 10.40 8.31 3.11
N CYS A 161 9.63 7.37 2.56
CA CYS A 161 9.71 6.97 1.16
C CYS A 161 9.48 8.17 0.24
N MET A 162 8.39 8.92 0.45
CA MET A 162 8.07 10.13 -0.32
C MET A 162 9.19 11.17 -0.25
N SER A 163 9.76 11.39 0.94
CA SER A 163 10.89 12.31 1.15
C SER A 163 12.16 11.90 0.40
N LYS A 164 12.28 10.62 0.04
CA LYS A 164 13.37 10.07 -0.79
C LYS A 164 13.03 10.02 -2.28
N GLY A 165 11.89 10.59 -2.69
CA GLY A 165 11.43 10.60 -4.08
C GLY A 165 10.79 9.30 -4.54
N ILE A 166 10.45 8.39 -3.62
CA ILE A 166 9.70 7.17 -3.94
C ILE A 166 8.23 7.53 -4.09
N ASP A 167 7.64 7.18 -5.22
CA ASP A 167 6.23 7.41 -5.47
C ASP A 167 5.36 6.46 -4.63
N VAL A 168 4.22 6.93 -4.11
CA VAL A 168 3.34 6.14 -3.24
C VAL A 168 1.92 6.18 -3.77
N ALA A 169 1.31 5.01 -3.89
CA ALA A 169 -0.10 4.85 -4.17
C ALA A 169 -0.74 3.97 -3.10
N VAL A 170 -1.94 4.31 -2.65
CA VAL A 170 -2.71 3.52 -1.69
C VAL A 170 -4.05 3.17 -2.32
N ALA A 171 -4.53 1.96 -2.06
CA ALA A 171 -5.83 1.47 -2.51
C ALA A 171 -6.96 2.42 -2.09
N ALA A 172 -7.83 2.81 -3.02
CA ALA A 172 -8.88 3.79 -2.77
C ALA A 172 -9.85 3.38 -1.65
N SER A 173 -10.04 2.08 -1.43
CA SER A 173 -10.89 1.57 -0.36
C SER A 173 -10.19 1.43 1.01
N SER A 174 -8.88 1.72 1.11
CA SER A 174 -8.13 1.59 2.35
C SER A 174 -8.26 2.81 3.25
N SER A 175 -8.16 2.60 4.57
CA SER A 175 -8.13 3.70 5.56
C SER A 175 -6.74 4.31 5.77
N LEU A 176 -5.69 3.69 5.22
CA LEU A 176 -4.33 4.24 5.29
C LEU A 176 -4.27 5.58 4.55
N LEU A 177 -3.70 6.61 5.19
CA LEU A 177 -3.70 7.99 4.66
C LEU A 177 -5.11 8.52 4.34
N ASP A 178 -6.14 7.98 5.00
CA ASP A 178 -7.54 8.33 4.83
C ASP A 178 -8.01 8.30 3.35
N THR A 179 -7.46 7.38 2.54
CA THR A 179 -7.77 7.31 1.10
C THR A 179 -9.22 6.96 0.80
N ASN A 180 -9.89 6.26 1.71
CA ASN A 180 -11.31 5.91 1.63
C ASN A 180 -12.27 7.04 2.03
N VAL A 181 -11.75 8.16 2.51
CA VAL A 181 -12.57 9.34 2.85
C VAL A 181 -12.90 10.10 1.57
N SER A 182 -14.14 10.58 1.47
CA SER A 182 -14.60 11.35 0.31
C SER A 182 -13.82 12.67 0.17
N GLU A 183 -13.61 13.16 -1.07
CA GLU A 183 -12.77 14.33 -1.32
C GLU A 183 -13.25 15.60 -0.55
N ASN A 184 -14.57 15.76 -0.38
CA ASN A 184 -15.17 16.85 0.38
C ASN A 184 -15.05 16.71 1.91
N GLU A 185 -14.58 15.56 2.41
CA GLU A 185 -14.40 15.30 3.84
C GLU A 185 -12.92 15.29 4.28
N LYS A 186 -11.98 15.18 3.33
CA LYS A 186 -10.53 15.04 3.62
C LYS A 186 -9.92 16.21 4.40
N LEU A 187 -10.34 17.43 4.11
CA LEU A 187 -9.81 18.60 4.81
C LEU A 187 -10.53 18.81 6.14
N TYR A 188 -9.89 18.38 7.23
CA TYR A 188 -10.42 18.55 8.58
C TYR A 188 -10.74 20.03 8.89
N GLY A 189 -11.88 20.27 9.55
CA GLY A 189 -12.46 21.60 9.78
C GLY A 189 -13.20 22.15 8.55
N TYR A 190 -12.57 22.11 7.37
CA TYR A 190 -13.16 22.62 6.12
C TYR A 190 -14.36 21.82 5.63
N HIS A 191 -14.40 20.50 5.86
CA HIS A 191 -15.53 19.63 5.52
C HIS A 191 -16.87 20.02 6.16
N ARG A 192 -16.87 20.96 7.11
CA ARG A 192 -18.09 21.49 7.74
C ARG A 192 -18.71 22.67 6.98
N LEU A 193 -18.05 23.18 5.94
CA LEU A 193 -18.56 24.23 5.08
C LEU A 193 -19.55 23.67 4.06
N GLU A 194 -20.49 24.50 3.59
CA GLU A 194 -21.48 24.13 2.56
C GLU A 194 -20.81 23.75 1.21
N ASP A 195 -19.74 24.45 0.85
CA ASP A 195 -18.92 24.18 -0.34
C ASP A 195 -17.45 24.08 0.09
N PRO A 196 -17.00 22.91 0.57
CA PRO A 196 -15.66 22.76 1.13
C PRO A 196 -14.59 22.83 0.02
N PRO A 197 -13.40 23.39 0.31
CA PRO A 197 -12.27 23.24 -0.59
C PRO A 197 -11.84 21.78 -0.68
N VAL A 198 -11.37 21.38 -1.87
CA VAL A 198 -10.76 20.08 -2.14
C VAL A 198 -9.36 20.26 -2.74
N VAL A 199 -8.51 19.24 -2.55
CA VAL A 199 -7.14 19.22 -3.07
C VAL A 199 -7.07 18.37 -4.34
N TYR A 200 -6.46 18.90 -5.39
CA TYR A 200 -6.19 18.19 -6.65
C TYR A 200 -4.76 18.47 -7.11
N SER A 201 -4.20 17.62 -7.96
CA SER A 201 -2.91 17.82 -8.62
C SER A 201 -3.09 18.43 -10.00
N LYS A 202 -2.24 19.42 -10.31
CA LYS A 202 -2.15 20.04 -11.63
C LYS A 202 -0.70 20.27 -11.97
N ASN A 203 -0.21 19.54 -12.97
CA ASN A 203 1.19 19.58 -13.42
C ASN A 203 2.20 19.21 -12.30
N GLY A 204 1.84 18.26 -11.43
CA GLY A 204 2.68 17.85 -10.28
C GLY A 204 2.49 18.70 -9.03
N ASP A 205 1.89 19.89 -9.14
CA ASP A 205 1.61 20.74 -7.99
C ASP A 205 0.25 20.43 -7.36
N LEU A 206 0.20 20.38 -6.02
CA LEU A 206 -1.06 20.34 -5.30
C LEU A 206 -1.71 21.72 -5.27
N LYS A 207 -2.98 21.79 -5.63
CA LYS A 207 -3.80 23.00 -5.64
C LYS A 207 -5.12 22.75 -4.94
N THR A 208 -5.77 23.83 -4.52
CA THR A 208 -7.12 23.79 -3.95
C THR A 208 -8.13 24.44 -4.88
N THR A 209 -9.36 23.96 -4.81
CA THR A 209 -10.54 24.60 -5.42
C THR A 209 -11.78 24.22 -4.63
N GLN A 210 -12.90 24.93 -4.84
CA GLN A 210 -14.17 24.55 -4.24
C GLN A 210 -14.74 23.26 -4.82
N PHE A 211 -15.39 22.46 -3.99
CA PHE A 211 -16.01 21.19 -4.37
C PHE A 211 -17.04 21.35 -5.50
N SER A 212 -17.83 22.42 -5.47
CA SER A 212 -18.78 22.76 -6.54
C SER A 212 -18.15 22.94 -7.94
N LYS A 213 -16.82 23.17 -8.01
CA LYS A 213 -16.07 23.45 -9.24
C LYS A 213 -15.34 22.23 -9.82
N VAL A 214 -15.40 21.07 -9.17
CA VAL A 214 -14.77 19.84 -9.64
C VAL A 214 -15.79 18.88 -10.23
N GLU A 215 -15.47 18.27 -11.37
CA GLU A 215 -16.18 17.08 -11.84
C GLU A 215 -15.49 15.85 -11.28
N ILE A 216 -16.19 15.12 -10.41
CA ILE A 216 -15.77 13.80 -9.98
C ILE A 216 -16.12 12.85 -11.12
N LYS A 217 -15.14 12.43 -11.92
CA LYS A 217 -15.36 11.22 -12.72
C LYS A 217 -15.44 10.05 -11.74
N ASN A 218 -16.43 9.18 -11.90
CA ASN A 218 -16.51 7.89 -11.22
C ASN A 218 -15.46 6.90 -11.76
N GLU A 219 -14.22 7.36 -11.94
CA GLU A 219 -13.06 6.52 -12.22
C GLU A 219 -12.35 6.31 -10.87
N LYS A 220 -12.25 5.05 -10.42
CA LYS A 220 -11.58 4.69 -9.15
C LYS A 220 -10.16 5.27 -9.14
N PRO A 221 -9.79 6.19 -8.22
CA PRO A 221 -8.48 6.83 -8.25
C PRO A 221 -7.37 5.85 -7.87
N VAL A 222 -6.21 6.01 -8.52
CA VAL A 222 -4.98 5.26 -8.25
C VAL A 222 -3.89 6.26 -7.84
N GLY A 223 -3.67 6.46 -6.53
CA GLY A 223 -2.39 6.91 -5.97
C GLY A 223 -2.30 8.24 -5.21
N VAL A 224 -1.43 8.29 -4.19
CA VAL A 224 -1.16 9.42 -3.26
C VAL A 224 0.33 9.81 -3.36
N SER A 225 0.71 10.18 -4.58
CA SER A 225 1.94 10.82 -5.04
C SER A 225 1.96 10.51 -6.56
N GLY A 226 2.30 11.50 -7.39
CA GLY A 226 2.14 11.40 -8.85
C GLY A 226 0.69 11.43 -9.37
N ARG A 227 -0.24 12.10 -8.68
CA ARG A 227 -1.69 12.15 -8.98
C ARG A 227 -1.96 12.58 -10.44
N GLN A 228 -2.46 11.67 -11.28
CA GLN A 228 -3.42 12.01 -12.33
C GLN A 228 -4.80 11.87 -11.71
N ASP A 229 -5.43 12.99 -11.39
CA ASP A 229 -6.76 12.97 -10.78
C ASP A 229 -7.82 12.49 -11.78
N PRO A 230 -8.86 11.76 -11.33
CA PRO A 230 -10.10 11.60 -12.08
C PRO A 230 -10.92 12.90 -12.12
N ILE A 231 -10.33 14.03 -11.71
CA ILE A 231 -10.98 15.33 -11.61
C ILE A 231 -10.51 16.21 -12.77
N LYS A 232 -11.44 16.56 -13.65
CA LYS A 232 -11.24 17.66 -14.61
C LYS A 232 -11.94 18.90 -14.09
N VAL A 233 -11.27 20.05 -14.19
CA VAL A 233 -11.90 21.36 -13.98
C VAL A 233 -12.91 21.56 -15.10
N LYS A 234 -14.16 21.92 -14.78
CA LYS A 234 -15.16 22.30 -15.79
C LYS A 234 -14.62 23.43 -16.67
N THR A 235 -14.30 23.13 -17.92
CA THR A 235 -14.11 24.16 -18.96
C THR A 235 -15.49 24.59 -19.45
N THR A 236 -15.96 25.75 -19.02
CA THR A 236 -17.11 26.41 -19.63
C THR A 236 -16.65 27.10 -20.92
N ASN A 237 -16.97 26.50 -22.06
CA ASN A 237 -17.52 27.13 -23.28
C ASN A 237 -17.32 26.21 -24.50
N GLY A 238 -18.43 25.83 -25.16
CA GLY A 238 -18.42 25.40 -26.57
C GLY A 238 -18.92 23.98 -26.86
N LEU A 239 -20.14 23.92 -27.40
CA LEU A 239 -20.72 22.95 -28.35
C LEU A 239 -20.17 21.50 -28.37
N MET A 240 -21.04 20.56 -27.99
CA MET A 240 -20.77 19.11 -28.01
C MET A 240 -20.60 18.55 -29.42
N PRO A 241 -19.65 17.61 -29.65
CA PRO A 241 -19.72 16.66 -30.75
C PRO A 241 -20.44 15.37 -30.33
N VAL A 242 -21.17 14.83 -31.30
CA VAL A 242 -22.09 13.67 -31.24
C VAL A 242 -21.33 12.34 -31.18
N GLU A 243 -21.86 11.36 -30.43
CA GLU A 243 -21.35 9.98 -30.38
C GLU A 243 -21.54 9.23 -31.72
N PRO A 244 -20.57 8.42 -32.17
CA PRO A 244 -20.79 7.45 -33.23
C PRO A 244 -21.54 6.22 -32.71
N ASN A 245 -22.62 5.88 -33.41
CA ASN A 245 -23.36 4.63 -33.29
C ASN A 245 -22.56 3.48 -33.92
N GLN A 246 -22.02 2.58 -33.08
CA GLN A 246 -22.01 1.10 -33.20
C GLN A 246 -20.68 0.44 -32.78
N TYR A 247 -20.87 -0.48 -31.82
CA TYR A 247 -20.08 -1.58 -31.22
C TYR A 247 -18.56 -1.56 -31.24
#